data_AF-A0A246JNY7-F1
#
_entry.id   AF-A0A246JNY7-F1
#
_cell.length_a   1.000
_cell.length_b   1.000
_cell.length_c   1.000
_cell.angle_alpha   90.00
_cell.angle_beta   90.00
_cell.angle_gamma   90.00
#
_symmetry.space_group_name_H-M   'P 1'
#
loop_
_entity.id
_entity.type
_entity.pdbx_description
1 polymer ?
#
loop_
_entity_poly.entity_id
_entity_poly.type
_entity_poly.pdbx_seq_one_letter_code
_entity_poly.pdbx_strand_id
1 'polypeptide(L)'
;MANPWPPTRFWQYWALAGMLVLTAAFWWSVTGYAQFESGGTRSQIADGLLRFSLLILTPALLLVWLAAAWLRRRVGDAGYWQMLGLVAMIWAGSVLVTRILAG
;
A
#
# COMPACT_ATOMS: atom_id res chain seq x y z
N MET A 1 -33.44 5.74 -11.62
CA MET A 1 -33.08 5.71 -10.19
C MET A 1 -32.11 6.85 -9.95
N ALA A 2 -32.47 7.82 -9.11
CA ALA A 2 -31.59 8.95 -8.82
C ALA A 2 -30.30 8.48 -8.16
N ASN A 3 -29.16 9.02 -8.59
CA ASN A 3 -27.89 8.82 -7.89
C ASN A 3 -28.08 9.28 -6.44
N PRO A 4 -27.93 8.42 -5.42
CA PRO A 4 -28.10 8.83 -4.04
C PRO A 4 -26.91 9.72 -3.68
N TRP A 5 -27.14 11.02 -3.85
CA TRP A 5 -26.29 12.07 -3.32
C TRP A 5 -26.80 12.38 -1.91
N PRO A 6 -25.94 12.42 -0.88
CA PRO A 6 -24.47 12.41 -0.94
C PRO A 6 -23.85 11.00 -1.11
N PRO A 7 -22.59 10.91 -1.60
CA PRO A 7 -21.88 9.65 -1.70
C PRO A 7 -21.85 8.97 -0.33
N THR A 8 -22.06 7.65 -0.31
CA THR A 8 -22.04 6.88 0.94
C THR A 8 -20.77 7.14 1.74
N ARG A 9 -20.86 7.14 3.08
CA ARG A 9 -19.71 7.40 3.99
C ARG A 9 -18.48 6.56 3.63
N PHE A 10 -18.70 5.35 3.12
CA PHE A 10 -17.65 4.49 2.58
C PHE A 10 -16.76 5.20 1.55
N TRP A 11 -17.34 5.83 0.54
CA TRP A 11 -16.58 6.46 -0.55
C TRP A 11 -15.82 7.70 -0.10
N GLN A 12 -16.36 8.43 0.88
CA GLN A 12 -15.65 9.54 1.51
C GLN A 12 -14.40 9.04 2.25
N TYR A 13 -14.54 8.00 3.08
CA TYR A 13 -13.40 7.40 3.78
C TYR A 13 -12.41 6.74 2.82
N TRP A 14 -12.89 6.08 1.77
CA TRP A 14 -12.04 5.48 0.73
C TRP A 14 -11.17 6.54 0.02
N ALA A 15 -11.75 7.70 -0.30
CA ALA A 15 -11.02 8.81 -0.90
C ALA A 15 -9.98 9.40 0.07
N LEU A 16 -10.34 9.60 1.34
CA LEU A 16 -9.41 10.08 2.38
C LEU A 16 -8.24 9.10 2.59
N ALA A 17 -8.53 7.80 2.71
CA ALA A 17 -7.52 6.76 2.80
C ALA A 17 -6.65 6.72 1.54
N GLY A 18 -7.23 7.00 0.37
CA GLY A 18 -6.52 7.07 -0.90
C GLY A 18 -5.39 8.07 -0.92
N MET A 19 -5.57 9.25 -0.34
CA MET A 19 -4.50 10.24 -0.23
C MET A 19 -3.29 9.67 0.54
N LEU A 20 -3.54 8.97 1.64
CA LEU A 20 -2.47 8.34 2.44
C LEU A 20 -1.81 7.19 1.67
N VAL A 21 -2.60 6.29 1.08
CA VAL A 21 -2.10 5.14 0.32
C VAL A 21 -1.24 5.58 -0.86
N LEU A 22 -1.72 6.55 -1.64
CA LEU A 22 -0.99 7.05 -2.82
C LEU A 22 0.29 7.78 -2.41
N THR A 23 0.23 8.62 -1.38
CA THR A 23 1.42 9.34 -0.89
C THR A 23 2.47 8.36 -0.38
N ALA A 24 2.06 7.36 0.41
CA ALA A 24 2.95 6.35 0.96
C ALA A 24 3.58 5.48 -0.14
N ALA A 25 2.78 5.03 -1.11
CA ALA A 25 3.25 4.25 -2.25
C ALA A 25 4.22 5.06 -3.13
N PHE A 26 3.90 6.32 -3.41
CA PHE A 26 4.77 7.21 -4.17
C PHE A 26 6.10 7.45 -3.46
N TRP A 27 6.04 7.84 -2.18
CA TRP A 27 7.23 8.10 -1.38
C TRP A 27 8.15 6.89 -1.31
N TRP A 28 7.61 5.70 -1.05
CA TRP A 28 8.42 4.49 -0.98
C TRP A 28 8.97 4.07 -2.33
N SER A 29 8.19 4.24 -3.42
CA SER A 29 8.68 3.97 -4.76
C SER A 29 9.89 4.84 -5.09
N VAL A 30 9.83 6.14 -4.81
CA VAL A 30 10.96 7.06 -5.07
C VAL A 30 12.15 6.74 -4.16
N THR A 31 11.91 6.66 -2.85
CA THR A 31 13.00 6.51 -1.88
C THR A 31 13.64 5.12 -1.91
N GLY A 32 12.83 4.08 -2.03
CA GLY A 32 13.31 2.71 -2.16
C GLY A 32 14.01 2.48 -3.51
N TYR A 33 13.53 3.09 -4.60
CA TYR A 33 14.23 3.02 -5.88
C TYR A 33 15.60 3.72 -5.82
N ALA A 34 15.70 4.89 -5.19
CA ALA A 34 16.98 5.55 -4.97
C ALA A 34 17.95 4.68 -4.12
N GLN A 35 17.43 3.94 -3.14
CA GLN A 35 18.23 2.96 -2.38
C GLN A 35 18.61 1.73 -3.23
N PHE A 36 17.77 1.31 -4.15
CA PHE A 36 18.07 0.21 -5.06
C PHE A 36 19.20 0.59 -6.03
N GLU A 37 19.15 1.81 -6.56
CA GLU A 37 20.13 2.32 -7.52
C GLU A 37 21.49 2.67 -6.88
N SER A 38 21.50 3.08 -5.61
CA SER A 38 22.74 3.49 -4.92
C SER A 38 23.75 2.36 -4.66
N GLY A 39 23.39 1.09 -4.88
CA GLY A 39 24.34 -0.04 -4.91
C GLY A 39 25.16 -0.25 -3.63
N GLY A 40 24.73 0.31 -2.49
CA GLY A 40 25.46 0.22 -1.23
C GLY A 40 25.62 -1.22 -0.73
N THR A 41 26.66 -1.47 0.07
CA THR A 41 26.97 -2.78 0.65
C THR A 41 25.87 -3.24 1.63
N ARG A 42 24.80 -3.82 1.11
CA ARG A 42 23.65 -4.33 1.87
C ARG A 42 23.70 -5.85 1.95
N SER A 43 23.12 -6.40 3.01
CA SER A 43 22.94 -7.86 3.10
C SER A 43 21.97 -8.34 2.01
N GLN A 44 22.16 -9.57 1.52
CA GLN A 44 21.27 -10.18 0.53
C GLN A 44 19.80 -10.18 0.97
N ILE A 45 19.55 -10.27 2.29
CA ILE A 45 18.22 -10.21 2.89
C ILE A 45 17.63 -8.81 2.75
N ALA A 46 18.41 -7.75 3.02
CA ALA A 46 17.96 -6.38 2.87
C ALA A 46 17.59 -6.04 1.42
N ASP A 47 18.40 -6.49 0.47
CA ASP A 47 18.14 -6.29 -0.96
C ASP A 47 16.93 -7.09 -1.46
N GLY A 48 16.79 -8.34 -1.01
CA GLY A 48 15.62 -9.16 -1.31
C GLY A 48 14.33 -8.51 -0.79
N LEU A 49 14.36 -8.01 0.44
CA LEU A 49 13.21 -7.35 1.06
C LEU A 49 12.88 -6.01 0.39
N LEU A 50 13.89 -5.22 0.00
CA LEU A 50 13.71 -3.98 -0.75
C LEU A 50 13.01 -4.24 -2.10
N ARG A 51 13.51 -5.23 -2.87
CA ARG A 51 12.91 -5.62 -4.15
C ARG A 51 11.48 -6.11 -3.97
N PHE A 52 11.24 -6.97 -2.98
CA PHE A 52 9.90 -7.47 -2.68
C PHE A 52 8.94 -6.35 -2.29
N SER A 53 9.39 -5.41 -1.47
CA SER A 53 8.59 -4.28 -1.03
C SER A 53 8.19 -3.36 -2.18
N LEU A 54 9.15 -3.05 -3.07
CA LEU A 54 8.93 -2.20 -4.24
C LEU A 54 8.07 -2.87 -5.31
N LEU A 55 8.44 -4.09 -5.71
CA LEU A 55 7.87 -4.75 -6.88
C LEU A 55 6.58 -5.51 -6.59
N ILE A 56 6.32 -5.88 -5.33
CA ILE A 56 5.18 -6.73 -4.96
C ILE A 56 4.28 -6.03 -3.96
N LEU A 57 4.80 -5.61 -2.80
CA LEU A 57 3.93 -5.08 -1.73
C LEU A 57 3.30 -3.73 -2.11
N THR A 58 4.07 -2.83 -2.71
CA THR A 58 3.59 -1.52 -3.13
C THR A 58 2.47 -1.61 -4.19
N PRO A 59 2.63 -2.36 -5.29
CA PRO A 59 1.53 -2.56 -6.23
C PRO A 59 0.37 -3.35 -5.62
N ALA A 60 0.62 -4.33 -4.75
CA ALA A 60 -0.45 -5.04 -4.05
C ALA A 60 -1.32 -4.07 -3.21
N LEU A 61 -0.70 -3.15 -2.47
CA LEU A 61 -1.41 -2.11 -1.71
C LEU A 61 -2.30 -1.25 -2.62
N LEU A 62 -1.76 -0.81 -3.76
CA LEU A 62 -2.50 -0.01 -4.74
C LEU A 62 -3.65 -0.79 -5.38
N LEU A 63 -3.42 -2.05 -5.75
CA LEU A 63 -4.45 -2.91 -6.35
C LEU A 63 -5.59 -3.17 -5.39
N VAL A 64 -5.30 -3.46 -4.12
CA VAL A 64 -6.32 -3.67 -3.09
C VAL A 64 -7.13 -2.39 -2.87
N TRP A 65 -6.47 -1.23 -2.84
CA TRP A 65 -7.16 0.06 -2.73
C TRP A 65 -8.02 0.40 -3.96
N LEU A 66 -7.52 0.19 -5.19
CA LEU A 66 -8.25 0.45 -6.44
C LEU A 66 -9.42 -0.52 -6.66
N ALA A 67 -9.25 -1.78 -6.28
CA ALA A 67 -10.27 -2.81 -6.44
C ALA A 67 -11.37 -2.75 -5.35
N ALA A 68 -11.43 -1.67 -4.56
CA ALA A 68 -12.41 -1.48 -3.49
C ALA A 68 -13.86 -1.72 -3.93
N ALA A 69 -14.24 -1.24 -5.11
CA ALA A 69 -15.60 -1.42 -5.64
C ALA A 69 -15.97 -2.90 -5.84
N TRP A 70 -15.00 -3.73 -6.22
CA TRP A 70 -15.17 -5.16 -6.46
C TRP A 70 -15.05 -5.94 -5.15
N LEU A 71 -14.03 -5.67 -4.34
CA LEU A 71 -13.83 -6.33 -3.06
C LEU A 71 -14.99 -6.10 -2.09
N ARG A 72 -15.46 -4.85 -1.94
CA ARG A 72 -16.59 -4.56 -1.03
C ARG A 72 -17.86 -5.34 -1.39
N ARG A 73 -18.07 -5.65 -2.69
CA ARG A 73 -19.23 -6.45 -3.14
C ARG A 73 -19.10 -7.92 -2.73
N ARG A 74 -17.88 -8.41 -2.46
CA ARG A 74 -17.58 -9.79 -2.08
C ARG A 74 -17.51 -9.98 -0.57
N VAL A 75 -16.79 -9.09 0.12
CA VAL A 75 -16.45 -9.25 1.55
C VAL A 75 -17.18 -8.25 2.46
N GLY A 76 -18.01 -7.37 1.88
CA GLY A 76 -18.65 -6.27 2.59
C GLY A 76 -17.70 -5.11 2.90
N ASP A 77 -18.26 -4.03 3.44
CA ASP A 77 -17.49 -2.81 3.75
C ASP A 77 -16.46 -3.07 4.86
N ALA A 78 -16.86 -3.73 5.95
CA ALA A 78 -15.96 -4.04 7.07
C ALA A 78 -14.82 -4.98 6.65
N GLY A 79 -15.12 -6.01 5.86
CA GLY A 79 -14.12 -6.95 5.35
C GLY A 79 -13.11 -6.29 4.42
N TYR A 80 -13.56 -5.36 3.56
CA TYR A 80 -12.67 -4.55 2.73
C TYR A 80 -11.68 -3.73 3.59
N TRP A 81 -12.19 -3.02 4.60
CA TRP A 81 -11.33 -2.21 5.48
C TRP A 81 -10.34 -3.05 6.27
N GLN A 82 -10.75 -4.23 6.75
CA GLN A 82 -9.85 -5.16 7.43
C GLN A 82 -8.74 -5.65 6.49
N MET A 83 -9.09 -6.01 5.25
CA MET A 83 -8.11 -6.46 4.26
C MET A 83 -7.15 -5.34 3.87
N LEU A 84 -7.65 -4.13 3.60
CA LEU A 84 -6.81 -2.98 3.29
C LEU A 84 -5.86 -2.67 4.46
N GLY A 85 -6.36 -2.70 5.69
CA GLY A 85 -5.55 -2.49 6.89
C GLY A 85 -4.45 -3.54 7.06
N LEU A 86 -4.77 -4.82 6.85
CA LEU A 86 -3.78 -5.91 6.92
C LEU A 86 -2.68 -5.74 5.87
N VAL A 87 -3.05 -5.45 4.61
CA VAL A 87 -2.10 -5.22 3.53
C VAL A 87 -1.24 -3.99 3.82
N ALA A 88 -1.84 -2.91 4.31
CA ALA A 88 -1.12 -1.70 4.71
C ALA A 88 -0.14 -1.96 5.86
N MET A 89 -0.51 -2.76 6.87
CA MET A 89 0.36 -3.13 7.98
C MET A 89 1.54 -3.99 7.52
N ILE A 90 1.31 -4.98 6.66
CA ILE A 90 2.38 -5.80 6.08
C ILE A 90 3.33 -4.94 5.25
N TRP A 91 2.79 -4.06 4.42
CA TRP A 91 3.58 -3.11 3.64
C TRP A 91 4.43 -2.22 4.55
N ALA A 92 3.83 -1.57 5.55
CA ALA A 92 4.53 -0.69 6.47
C ALA A 92 5.62 -1.43 7.27
N GLY A 93 5.34 -2.64 7.73
CA GLY A 93 6.32 -3.48 8.41
C GLY A 93 7.52 -3.84 7.52
N SER A 94 7.26 -4.21 6.26
CA SER A 94 8.33 -4.50 5.30
C SER A 94 9.18 -3.26 5.01
N VAL A 95 8.56 -2.09 4.79
CA VAL A 95 9.25 -0.81 4.60
C VAL A 95 10.14 -0.49 5.81
N LEU A 96 9.60 -0.62 7.02
CA LEU A 96 10.33 -0.34 8.25
C LEU A 96 11.54 -1.26 8.43
N VAL A 97 11.36 -2.57 8.27
CA VAL A 97 12.48 -3.53 8.37
C VAL A 97 13.53 -3.25 7.29
N THR A 98 13.10 -2.97 6.07
CA THR A 98 14.03 -2.61 4.98
C THR A 98 14.85 -1.37 5.34
N ARG A 99 14.22 -0.34 5.90
CA ARG A 99 14.89 0.89 6.35
C ARG A 99 15.88 0.62 7.49
N ILE A 100 15.53 -0.24 8.45
CA ILE A 100 16.42 -0.62 9.56
C ILE A 100 17.65 -1.37 9.04
N LEU A 101 17.46 -2.28 8.09
CA LEU A 101 18.54 -3.09 7.52
C LEU A 101 19.40 -2.35 6.48
N ALA A 102 18.87 -1.28 5.89
CA ALA A 102 19.58 -0.41 4.96
C ALA A 102 20.31 0.75 5.64
N GLY A 103 20.14 0.91 6.97
CA GLY A 103 20.82 1.87 7.83
C GLY A 103 22.12 1.32 8.40
#